data_AF-A0ABD3PYB0-F1
#
_entry.id   AF-A0ABD3PYB0-F1
#
_cell.length_a   1.000
_cell.length_b   1.000
_cell.length_c   1.000
_cell.angle_alpha   90.00
_cell.angle_beta   90.00
_cell.angle_gamma   90.00
#
_symmetry.space_group_name_H-M   'P 1'
#
loop_
_entity.id
_entity.type
_entity.pdbx_description
1 polymer ?
#
loop_
_entity_poly.entity_id
_entity_poly.type
_entity_poly.pdbx_seq_one_letter_code
_entity_poly.pdbx_strand_id
1 'polypeptide(L)'
;MHPPLDRPHPECQSQIAALQYCHATTSKLKFWGCNKVKFDLDQCLKEEKQKLLKELNKDFDVKRRAEEDAYQNALGRDISFEEYLQKDKDYMRAMDERKK
;
A
#
# COMPACT_ATOMS: atom_id res chain seq x y z
N MET A 1 -17.07 -7.45 18.12
CA MET A 1 -15.84 -7.72 18.88
C MET A 1 -14.66 -7.32 18.02
N HIS A 2 -13.69 -6.56 18.54
CA HIS A 2 -12.46 -6.23 17.81
C HIS A 2 -11.54 -7.48 17.74
N PRO A 3 -10.64 -7.60 16.76
CA PRO A 3 -9.59 -8.61 16.78
C PRO A 3 -8.71 -8.46 18.04
N PRO A 4 -7.97 -9.51 18.46
CA PRO A 4 -7.09 -9.43 19.63
C PRO A 4 -6.15 -8.22 19.53
N LEU A 5 -6.09 -7.40 20.58
CA LEU A 5 -5.21 -6.23 20.69
C LEU A 5 -3.91 -6.59 21.41
N ASP A 6 -3.41 -7.80 21.17
CA ASP A 6 -2.28 -8.37 21.91
C ASP A 6 -0.95 -7.69 21.59
N ARG A 7 -0.90 -6.94 20.48
CA ARG A 7 0.26 -6.14 20.08
C ARG A 7 0.15 -4.72 20.65
N PRO A 8 1.28 -4.04 20.93
CA PRO A 8 1.27 -2.67 21.40
C PRO A 8 0.69 -1.72 20.34
N HIS A 9 -0.21 -0.84 20.79
CA HIS A 9 -0.84 0.22 20.00
C HIS A 9 -0.48 1.57 20.62
N PRO A 10 0.73 2.10 20.35
CA PRO A 10 1.26 3.26 21.05
C PRO A 10 0.38 4.50 20.93
N GLU A 11 -0.32 4.69 19.80
CA GLU A 11 -1.20 5.84 19.62
C GLU A 11 -2.63 5.62 20.14
N CYS A 12 -3.04 4.36 20.31
CA CYS A 12 -4.42 4.01 20.68
C CYS A 12 -4.59 3.42 22.09
N GLN A 13 -3.54 3.46 22.91
CA GLN A 13 -3.54 2.85 24.24
C GLN A 13 -4.64 3.41 25.16
N SER A 14 -4.98 4.69 25.02
CA SER A 14 -6.02 5.33 25.82
C SER A 14 -7.43 4.81 25.48
N GLN A 15 -7.73 4.61 24.20
CA GLN A 15 -9.00 4.03 23.75
C GLN A 15 -9.11 2.56 24.12
N ILE A 16 -8.01 1.81 24.10
CA ILE A 16 -7.95 0.42 24.58
C ILE A 16 -8.28 0.36 26.07
N ALA A 17 -7.64 1.20 26.88
CA ALA A 17 -7.91 1.28 28.31
C ALA A 17 -9.37 1.66 28.60
N ALA A 18 -9.94 2.59 27.84
CA ALA A 18 -11.35 2.96 27.95
C ALA A 18 -12.29 1.78 27.64
N LEU A 19 -11.97 0.98 26.62
CA LEU A 19 -12.80 -0.19 26.26
C LEU A 19 -12.70 -1.27 27.33
N GLN A 20 -11.50 -1.55 27.84
CA GLN A 20 -11.27 -2.47 28.95
C GLN A 20 -12.05 -2.03 30.20
N TYR A 21 -12.00 -0.75 30.53
CA TYR A 21 -12.78 -0.17 31.62
C TYR A 21 -14.29 -0.33 31.40
N CYS A 22 -14.78 -0.07 30.20
CA CYS A 22 -16.19 -0.24 29.88
C CYS A 22 -16.64 -1.70 30.04
N HIS A 23 -15.85 -2.66 29.55
CA HIS A 23 -16.14 -4.09 29.72
C HIS A 23 -16.04 -4.56 31.18
N ALA A 24 -15.18 -3.94 32.00
CA ALA A 24 -15.05 -4.27 33.42
C ALA A 24 -16.22 -3.73 34.27
N THR A 25 -16.78 -2.58 33.89
CA THR A 25 -17.80 -1.87 34.68
C THR A 25 -19.22 -2.06 34.17
N THR A 26 -19.39 -2.40 32.89
CA THR A 26 -20.71 -2.56 32.27
C THR A 26 -21.17 -4.00 32.35
N SER A 27 -22.42 -4.21 32.80
CA SER A 27 -23.03 -5.54 32.81
C SER A 27 -23.04 -6.17 31.41
N LYS A 28 -22.69 -7.46 31.32
CA LYS A 28 -22.71 -8.25 30.08
C LYS A 28 -24.11 -8.34 29.43
N LEU A 29 -25.17 -8.01 30.16
CA LEU A 29 -26.54 -7.95 29.64
C LEU A 29 -26.81 -6.67 28.82
N LYS A 30 -25.96 -5.65 28.95
CA LYS A 30 -26.07 -4.41 28.16
C LYS A 30 -25.29 -4.54 26.86
N PHE A 31 -25.87 -5.24 25.89
CA PHE A 31 -25.28 -5.50 24.57
C PHE A 31 -24.83 -4.24 23.80
N TRP A 32 -25.41 -3.07 24.12
CA TRP A 32 -25.13 -1.79 23.44
C TRP A 32 -24.30 -0.81 24.30
N GLY A 33 -23.88 -1.22 25.51
CA GLY A 33 -23.34 -0.29 26.52
C GLY A 33 -21.98 0.34 26.20
N CYS A 34 -21.16 -0.33 25.38
CA CYS A 34 -19.79 0.11 25.08
C CYS A 34 -19.58 0.58 23.63
N ASN A 35 -20.66 0.83 22.88
CA ASN A 35 -20.55 1.11 21.45
C ASN A 35 -19.79 2.39 21.11
N LYS A 36 -19.94 3.45 21.93
CA LYS A 36 -19.21 4.70 21.71
C LYS A 36 -17.70 4.49 21.86
N VAL A 37 -17.29 3.83 22.95
CA VAL A 37 -15.88 3.54 23.21
C VAL A 37 -15.29 2.61 22.15
N LYS A 38 -16.09 1.61 21.71
CA LYS A 38 -15.71 0.75 20.59
C LYS A 38 -15.50 1.55 19.30
N PHE A 39 -16.40 2.48 18.98
CA PHE A 39 -16.29 3.32 17.79
C PHE A 39 -15.03 4.20 17.84
N ASP A 40 -14.74 4.80 18.99
CA ASP A 40 -13.56 5.64 19.19
C ASP A 40 -12.26 4.84 19.03
N LEU A 41 -12.23 3.61 19.54
CA LEU A 41 -11.13 2.69 19.34
C LEU A 41 -10.95 2.30 17.86
N ASP A 42 -12.05 1.92 17.18
CA ASP A 42 -12.00 1.56 15.76
C ASP A 42 -11.47 2.73 14.90
N GLN A 43 -11.86 3.96 15.23
CA GLN A 43 -11.36 5.16 14.56
C GLN A 43 -9.84 5.32 14.76
N CYS A 44 -9.37 5.24 16.01
CA CYS A 44 -7.94 5.37 16.29
C CYS A 44 -7.11 4.31 15.58
N LEU A 45 -7.52 3.04 15.66
CA LEU A 45 -6.81 1.92 15.02
C LEU A 45 -6.76 2.07 13.49
N LYS A 46 -7.79 2.65 12.90
CA LYS A 46 -7.82 2.95 11.46
C LYS A 46 -6.78 4.01 11.10
N GLU A 47 -6.67 5.07 11.90
CA GLU A 47 -5.69 6.14 11.70
C GLU A 47 -4.25 5.63 11.89
N GLU A 48 -3.98 4.87 12.96
CA GLU A 48 -2.68 4.24 13.21
C GLU A 48 -2.28 3.31 12.05
N LYS A 49 -3.21 2.49 11.56
CA LYS A 49 -2.99 1.63 10.40
C LYS A 49 -2.66 2.43 9.14
N GLN A 50 -3.35 3.54 8.89
CA GLN A 50 -3.09 4.38 7.72
C GLN A 50 -1.71 5.02 7.79
N LYS A 51 -1.28 5.51 8.95
CA LYS A 51 0.07 6.04 9.15
C LYS A 51 1.13 4.97 8.89
N LEU A 52 0.95 3.79 9.48
CA LEU A 52 1.89 2.66 9.30
C LEU A 52 1.98 2.25 7.82
N LEU A 53 0.84 2.11 7.13
CA LEU A 53 0.84 1.77 5.70
C LEU A 53 1.52 2.84 4.84
N LYS A 54 1.37 4.12 5.19
CA LYS A 54 2.02 5.21 4.48
C LYS A 54 3.54 5.14 4.61
N GLU A 55 4.05 4.84 5.81
CA GLU A 55 5.48 4.67 6.05
C GLU A 55 6.03 3.41 5.34
N LEU A 56 5.34 2.28 5.46
CA LEU A 56 5.76 1.02 4.82
C LEU A 56 5.76 1.09 3.29
N ASN A 57 4.83 1.85 2.71
CA ASN A 57 4.69 1.98 1.26
C ASN A 57 5.38 3.22 0.67
N LYS A 58 6.16 3.97 1.47
CA LYS A 58 6.82 5.21 1.03
C LYS A 58 7.68 5.02 -0.22
N ASP A 59 8.35 3.87 -0.33
CA ASP A 59 9.24 3.54 -1.44
C ASP A 59 8.62 2.53 -2.43
N PHE A 60 7.32 2.27 -2.34
CA PHE A 60 6.67 1.24 -3.14
C PHE A 60 6.83 1.48 -4.65
N ASP A 61 6.61 2.71 -5.12
CA ASP A 61 6.78 3.05 -6.54
C ASP A 61 8.23 3.01 -7.02
N VAL A 62 9.19 3.19 -6.12
CA VAL A 62 10.62 3.09 -6.45
C VAL A 62 10.98 1.61 -6.59
N LYS A 63 10.58 0.78 -5.63
CA LYS A 63 10.80 -0.68 -5.67
C LYS A 63 10.12 -1.32 -6.87
N ARG A 64 8.85 -0.96 -7.14
CA ARG A 64 8.10 -1.44 -8.30
C ARG A 64 8.79 -1.08 -9.62
N ARG A 65 9.26 0.17 -9.78
CA ARG A 65 10.02 0.57 -10.98
C ARG A 65 11.34 -0.18 -11.12
N ALA A 66 12.05 -0.41 -10.01
CA ALA A 66 13.30 -1.18 -10.03
C ALA A 66 13.05 -2.65 -10.42
N GLU A 67 11.96 -3.26 -9.94
CA GLU A 67 11.54 -4.62 -10.34
C GLU A 67 11.12 -4.68 -11.82
N GLU A 68 10.36 -3.70 -12.30
CA GLU A 68 9.97 -3.58 -13.71
C GLU A 68 11.18 -3.41 -14.63
N ASP A 69 12.15 -2.57 -14.26
CA ASP A 69 13.40 -2.36 -15.00
C ASP A 69 14.25 -3.64 -15.05
N ALA A 70 14.44 -4.29 -13.90
CA ALA A 70 15.13 -5.58 -13.82
C ALA A 70 14.46 -6.64 -14.71
N TYR A 71 13.13 -6.65 -14.78
CA TYR A 71 12.37 -7.54 -15.64
C TYR A 71 12.55 -7.22 -17.14
N GLN A 72 12.51 -5.95 -17.56
CA GLN A 72 12.77 -5.57 -18.96
C GLN A 72 14.18 -5.94 -19.39
N ASN A 73 15.17 -5.69 -18.53
CA ASN A 73 16.56 -6.08 -18.75
C ASN A 73 16.70 -7.61 -18.89
N ALA A 74 16.03 -8.39 -18.05
CA ALA A 74 16.04 -9.85 -18.15
C ALA A 74 15.38 -10.38 -19.44
N LEU A 75 14.43 -9.64 -20.00
CA LEU A 75 13.78 -9.96 -21.28
C LEU A 75 14.60 -9.52 -22.51
N GLY A 76 15.75 -8.87 -22.32
CA GLY A 76 16.57 -8.34 -23.43
C GLY A 76 15.87 -7.21 -24.20
N ARG A 77 14.91 -6.52 -23.56
CA ARG A 77 14.22 -5.36 -24.13
C ARG A 77 14.99 -4.09 -23.78
N ASP A 78 16.22 -4.02 -24.28
CA ASP A 78 17.16 -2.95 -23.93
C ASP A 78 16.90 -1.65 -24.71
N ILE A 79 16.12 -1.74 -25.80
CA ILE A 79 15.72 -0.62 -26.66
C ILE A 79 14.23 -0.72 -27.02
N SER A 80 13.59 0.45 -27.15
CA SER A 80 12.22 0.51 -27.68
C SER A 80 12.16 0.02 -29.14
N PHE A 81 10.98 -0.41 -29.61
CA PHE A 81 10.80 -0.80 -31.01
C PHE A 81 11.12 0.35 -31.98
N GLU A 82 10.73 1.59 -31.64
CA GLU A 82 11.14 2.79 -32.36
C GLU A 82 12.66 2.95 -32.43
N GLU A 83 13.39 2.79 -31.31
CA GLU A 83 14.86 2.85 -31.31
C GLU A 83 15.49 1.72 -32.11
N TYR A 84 14.90 0.53 -32.07
CA TYR A 84 15.32 -0.58 -32.92
C TYR A 84 15.17 -0.22 -34.40
N LEU A 85 14.01 0.29 -34.82
CA LEU A 85 13.75 0.70 -36.20
C LEU A 85 14.69 1.82 -36.67
N GLN A 86 15.03 2.77 -35.80
CA GLN A 86 15.98 3.85 -36.14
C GLN A 86 17.42 3.34 -36.30
N LYS A 87 17.79 2.25 -35.62
CA LYS A 87 19.11 1.62 -35.74
C LYS A 87 19.16 0.59 -36.88
N ASP A 88 18.01 0.10 -37.34
CA ASP A 88 17.91 -0.89 -38.40
C ASP A 88 18.18 -0.25 -39.78
N LYS A 89 19.28 -0.69 -40.40
CA LYS A 89 19.73 -0.15 -41.69
C LYS A 89 18.78 -0.47 -42.84
N ASP A 90 18.08 -1.61 -42.77
CA ASP A 90 17.17 -2.06 -43.83
C ASP A 90 15.88 -1.25 -43.81
N TYR A 91 15.34 -0.98 -42.61
CA TYR A 91 14.22 -0.09 -42.41
C TYR A 91 14.52 1.33 -42.89
N MET A 92 15.66 1.90 -42.49
CA MET A 92 16.06 3.26 -42.91
C MET A 92 16.19 3.35 -44.44
N ARG A 93 16.78 2.34 -45.08
CA ARG A 93 16.88 2.25 -46.54
C ARG A 93 15.50 2.20 -47.21
N ALA A 94 14.58 1.38 -46.70
CA ALA A 94 13.22 1.29 -47.23
C ALA A 94 12.43 2.61 -47.07
N MET A 95 12.68 3.35 -46.00
CA MET A 95 12.06 4.66 -45.76
C MET A 95 12.64 5.75 -46.69
N ASP A 96 13.93 5.70 -47.00
CA ASP A 96 14.55 6.61 -47.97
C ASP A 96 14.09 6.33 -49.40
N GLU A 97 13.89 5.06 -49.77
CA GLU A 97 13.31 4.67 -51.06
C GLU A 97 11.87 5.18 -51.24
N ARG A 98 11.09 5.23 -50.16
CA ARG A 98 9.72 5.81 -50.16
C ARG A 98 9.68 7.33 -50.29
N LYS A 99 10.77 8.03 -49.97
CA LYS A 99 10.85 9.50 -50.05
C LYS A 99 11.29 10.02 -51.43
N LYS A 100 11.78 9.14 -52.30
CA LYS A 100 12.09 9.44 -53.70
C LYS A 100 10.84 9.31 -54.56
#